data_AF-A0A7S1K8M4-F1
#
_entry.id   AF-A0A7S1K8M4-F1
#
_cell.length_a   1.000
_cell.length_b   1.000
_cell.length_c   1.000
_cell.angle_alpha   90.00
_cell.angle_beta   90.00
_cell.angle_gamma   90.00
#
_symmetry.space_group_name_H-M   'P 1'
#
loop_
_entity.id
_entity.type
_entity.pdbx_description
1 polymer ?
#
loop_
_entity_poly.entity_id
_entity_poly.type
_entity_poly.pdbx_seq_one_letter_code
_entity_poly.pdbx_strand_id
1 'polypeptide(L)'
;KKQNGRGITIYSPNINLVRDPRWGRADEVYSEDPLLTSQLTIAYVKGVQSPSARNPSGRSYPLTAACCKHFAAYDIETIPRDRTIFNARVDGRDMAESYLPAFHACVKEAKAMHVMCSYNAINNI
;
A
#
# COMPACT_ATOMS: atom_id res chain seq x y z
N LYS A 1 20.19 -5.77 -28.00
CA LYS A 1 20.25 -5.01 -26.74
C LYS A 1 19.63 -5.87 -25.64
N LYS A 2 20.39 -6.35 -24.65
CA LYS A 2 19.82 -7.08 -23.50
C LYS A 2 18.88 -6.13 -22.77
N GLN A 3 17.61 -6.51 -22.61
CA GLN A 3 16.69 -5.77 -21.75
C GLN A 3 17.23 -5.83 -20.31
N ASN A 4 17.55 -4.68 -19.74
CA ASN A 4 17.82 -4.48 -18.31
C ASN A 4 16.53 -4.61 -17.45
N GLY A 5 15.61 -5.49 -17.85
CA GLY A 5 14.22 -5.53 -17.41
C GLY A 5 13.98 -6.29 -16.11
N ARG A 6 14.79 -6.07 -15.07
CA ARG A 6 14.52 -6.62 -13.73
C ARG A 6 14.86 -5.59 -12.66
N GLY A 7 14.12 -4.49 -12.66
CA GLY A 7 14.07 -3.62 -11.48
C GLY A 7 13.56 -4.41 -10.28
N ILE A 8 14.08 -4.12 -9.08
CA ILE A 8 13.67 -4.79 -7.85
C ILE A 8 12.39 -4.19 -7.24
N THR A 9 11.80 -3.17 -7.89
CA THR A 9 10.59 -2.49 -7.43
C THR A 9 9.36 -3.33 -7.70
N ILE A 10 8.52 -3.51 -6.69
CA ILE A 10 7.18 -4.09 -6.83
C ILE A 10 6.13 -3.09 -6.35
N TYR A 11 4.98 -3.08 -7.02
CA TYR A 11 3.84 -2.24 -6.64
C TYR A 11 2.93 -2.99 -5.68
N SER A 12 3.44 -3.30 -4.48
CA SER A 12 2.78 -4.09 -3.45
C SER A 12 3.38 -3.77 -2.08
N PRO A 13 2.61 -3.81 -0.98
CA PRO A 13 1.21 -4.26 -0.88
C PRO A 13 0.15 -3.18 -1.14
N ASN A 14 -1.06 -3.62 -1.53
CA ASN A 14 -2.25 -2.80 -1.47
C ASN A 14 -2.81 -2.86 -0.05
N ILE A 15 -2.80 -1.72 0.66
CA ILE A 15 -3.07 -1.62 2.10
C ILE A 15 -4.23 -0.70 2.42
N ASN A 16 -5.05 -0.39 1.40
CA ASN A 16 -6.33 0.25 1.61
C ASN A 16 -7.29 -0.69 2.36
N LEU A 17 -8.29 -0.10 3.03
CA LEU A 17 -9.31 -0.86 3.75
C LEU A 17 -10.47 -1.21 2.83
N VAL A 18 -11.05 -2.40 3.03
CA VAL A 18 -12.34 -2.75 2.39
C VAL A 18 -13.46 -2.03 3.15
N ARG A 19 -13.83 -0.82 2.71
CA ARG A 19 -14.97 -0.09 3.28
C ARG A 19 -16.30 -0.47 2.65
N ASP A 20 -16.24 -0.92 1.40
CA ASP A 20 -17.37 -1.39 0.63
C ASP A 20 -17.00 -2.70 -0.06
N PRO A 21 -17.66 -3.83 0.26
CA PRO A 21 -17.35 -5.12 -0.36
C PRO A 21 -17.67 -5.17 -1.86
N ARG A 22 -18.37 -4.18 -2.40
CA ARG A 22 -18.61 -4.03 -3.85
C ARG A 22 -17.38 -3.49 -4.57
N TRP A 23 -16.36 -3.03 -3.85
CA TRP A 23 -15.13 -2.54 -4.46
C TRP A 23 -14.43 -3.67 -5.24
N GLY A 24 -14.30 -3.49 -6.56
CA GLY A 24 -13.76 -4.51 -7.46
C GLY A 24 -12.28 -4.89 -7.25
N ARG A 25 -11.60 -4.29 -6.27
CA ARG A 25 -10.21 -4.60 -5.89
C ARG A 25 -10.08 -5.04 -4.42
N ALA A 26 -11.20 -5.40 -3.80
CA ALA A 26 -11.23 -5.89 -2.42
C ALA A 26 -10.44 -7.20 -2.24
N ASP A 27 -10.20 -7.94 -3.32
CA ASP A 27 -9.37 -9.15 -3.34
C ASP A 27 -7.86 -8.87 -3.19
N GLU A 28 -7.41 -7.66 -3.48
CA GLU A 28 -6.01 -7.26 -3.38
C GLU A 28 -5.57 -6.82 -1.98
N VAL A 29 -6.52 -6.56 -1.09
CA VAL A 29 -6.29 -5.95 0.24
C VAL A 29 -6.53 -6.94 1.37
N TYR A 30 -6.14 -6.57 2.59
CA TYR A 30 -6.11 -7.50 3.71
C TYR A 30 -7.39 -7.54 4.55
N SER A 31 -7.99 -6.38 4.83
CA SER A 31 -9.10 -6.28 5.78
C SER A 31 -9.84 -4.95 5.69
N GLU A 32 -11.00 -4.87 6.34
CA GLU A 32 -11.64 -3.60 6.73
C GLU A 32 -11.05 -2.99 8.01
N ASP A 33 -10.26 -3.78 8.78
CA ASP A 33 -9.69 -3.37 10.06
C ASP A 33 -8.30 -2.70 9.92
N PRO A 34 -8.10 -1.48 10.46
CA PRO A 34 -6.82 -0.77 10.38
C PRO A 34 -5.66 -1.47 11.10
N LEU A 35 -5.93 -2.11 12.24
CA LEU A 35 -4.90 -2.75 13.06
C LEU A 35 -4.34 -4.01 12.39
N LEU A 36 -5.22 -4.90 11.93
CA LEU A 36 -4.87 -6.12 11.22
C LEU A 36 -4.12 -5.79 9.93
N THR A 37 -4.63 -4.83 9.16
CA THR A 37 -3.97 -4.35 7.93
C THR A 37 -2.56 -3.82 8.22
N SER A 38 -2.37 -3.08 9.33
CA SER A 38 -1.06 -2.57 9.75
C SER A 38 -0.07 -3.69 10.07
N GLN A 39 -0.50 -4.69 10.85
CA GLN A 39 0.36 -5.83 11.22
C GLN A 39 0.79 -6.66 10.01
N LEU A 40 -0.15 -6.96 9.11
CA LEU A 40 0.12 -7.71 7.88
C LEU A 40 1.03 -6.92 6.92
N THR A 41 0.85 -5.60 6.84
CA THR A 41 1.72 -4.72 6.05
C THR A 41 3.15 -4.76 6.54
N ILE A 42 3.38 -4.68 7.86
CA ILE A 42 4.72 -4.77 8.45
C ILE A 42 5.38 -6.10 8.10
N ALA A 43 4.66 -7.20 8.27
CA ALA A 43 5.16 -8.54 7.97
C ALA A 43 5.50 -8.69 6.47
N TYR A 44 4.60 -8.25 5.58
CA TYR A 44 4.80 -8.33 4.13
C TYR A 44 6.03 -7.53 3.69
N VAL A 45 6.09 -6.24 4.03
CA VAL A 45 7.17 -5.35 3.62
C VAL A 45 8.51 -5.82 4.16
N LYS A 46 8.59 -6.19 5.45
CA LYS A 46 9.83 -6.75 6.00
C LYS A 46 10.22 -8.04 5.30
N GLY A 47 9.26 -8.94 5.02
CA GLY A 47 9.52 -10.20 4.35
C GLY A 47 10.09 -10.03 2.94
N VAL A 48 9.44 -9.22 2.09
CA VAL A 48 9.86 -9.06 0.69
C VAL A 48 11.12 -8.20 0.53
N GLN A 49 11.33 -7.21 1.41
CA GLN A 49 12.50 -6.32 1.32
C GLN A 49 13.74 -6.88 2.01
N SER A 50 13.60 -7.84 2.93
CA SER A 50 14.73 -8.37 3.69
C SER A 50 15.79 -8.98 2.78
N PRO A 51 17.10 -8.75 3.05
CA PRO A 51 18.18 -9.42 2.33
C PRO A 51 18.05 -10.95 2.48
N SER A 52 18.32 -11.70 1.40
CA SER A 52 18.35 -13.17 1.49
C SER A 52 19.52 -13.62 2.34
N ALA A 53 19.28 -14.56 3.27
CA ALA A 53 20.35 -15.28 3.98
C ALA A 53 21.31 -16.02 3.03
N ARG A 54 20.92 -16.24 1.77
CA ARG A 54 21.72 -16.88 0.72
C ARG A 54 22.45 -15.89 -0.18
N ASN A 55 22.62 -14.64 0.24
CA ASN A 55 23.36 -13.66 -0.56
C ASN A 55 24.85 -14.08 -0.67
N PRO A 56 25.33 -14.49 -1.86
CA PRO A 56 26.70 -14.96 -2.03
C PRO A 56 27.75 -13.86 -1.85
N SER A 57 27.34 -12.59 -1.94
CA SER A 57 28.23 -11.42 -1.84
C SER A 57 28.48 -10.97 -0.40
N GLY A 58 27.72 -11.47 0.58
CA GLY A 58 27.76 -11.00 1.98
C GLY A 58 27.32 -9.54 2.19
N ARG A 59 26.97 -8.80 1.13
CA ARG A 59 26.53 -7.40 1.22
C ARG A 59 25.05 -7.32 1.59
N SER A 60 24.67 -6.50 2.57
CA SER A 60 23.25 -6.27 2.85
C SER A 60 22.66 -5.33 1.80
N TYR A 61 21.74 -5.83 0.97
CA TYR A 61 20.92 -5.03 0.06
C TYR A 61 19.49 -5.58 0.02
N PRO A 62 18.47 -4.74 -0.21
CA PRO A 62 17.10 -5.20 -0.28
C PRO A 62 16.90 -6.13 -1.49
N LEU A 63 16.22 -7.26 -1.29
CA LEU A 63 15.87 -8.18 -2.39
C LEU A 63 14.83 -7.58 -3.34
N THR A 64 13.98 -6.72 -2.80
CA THR A 64 12.90 -6.06 -3.48
C THR A 64 12.62 -4.74 -2.77
N ALA A 65 12.08 -3.79 -3.52
CA ALA A 65 11.66 -2.50 -3.01
C ALA A 65 10.12 -2.45 -3.01
N ALA A 66 9.53 -2.64 -1.83
CA ALA A 66 8.08 -2.64 -1.65
C ALA A 66 7.52 -1.23 -1.84
N CYS A 67 6.24 -1.17 -2.23
CA CYS A 67 5.52 0.06 -2.49
C CYS A 67 4.11 -0.05 -1.92
N CYS A 68 3.90 0.56 -0.76
CA CYS A 68 2.58 0.60 -0.15
C CYS A 68 1.66 1.51 -0.96
N LYS A 69 0.49 0.99 -1.32
CA LYS A 69 -0.47 1.68 -2.18
C LYS A 69 -1.89 1.42 -1.70
N HIS A 70 -2.85 2.26 -2.04
CA HIS A 70 -2.77 3.54 -2.75
C HIS A 70 -3.04 4.65 -1.74
N PHE A 71 -2.08 5.56 -1.56
CA PHE A 71 -2.10 6.60 -0.54
C PHE A 71 -2.93 7.81 -1.02
N ALA A 72 -4.10 8.09 -0.47
CA ALA A 72 -4.85 7.36 0.57
C ALA A 72 -6.35 7.39 0.24
N ALA A 73 -7.19 6.85 1.14
CA ALA A 73 -8.65 6.86 1.01
C ALA A 73 -9.15 6.40 -0.37
N TYR A 74 -8.65 5.24 -0.80
CA TYR A 74 -8.97 4.63 -2.09
C TYR A 74 -9.58 3.25 -1.86
N ASP A 75 -10.90 3.17 -1.98
CA ASP A 75 -11.72 1.99 -1.67
C ASP A 75 -12.88 1.84 -2.67
N ILE A 76 -12.75 2.45 -3.86
CA ILE A 76 -13.76 2.41 -4.93
C ILE A 76 -13.13 2.21 -6.31
N GLU A 77 -13.92 1.69 -7.24
CA GLU A 77 -13.49 1.52 -8.65
C GLU A 77 -14.42 2.27 -9.61
N THR A 78 -15.71 1.95 -9.61
CA THR A 78 -16.72 2.55 -10.52
C THR A 78 -18.01 2.99 -9.84
N ILE A 79 -18.29 2.53 -8.61
CA ILE A 79 -19.49 2.85 -7.86
C ILE A 79 -19.06 3.57 -6.57
N PRO A 80 -19.68 4.71 -6.21
CA PRO A 80 -20.77 5.40 -6.92
C PRO A 80 -20.31 6.21 -8.14
N ARG A 81 -18.99 6.39 -8.34
CA ARG A 81 -18.38 7.06 -9.50
C ARG A 81 -17.04 6.41 -9.84
N ASP A 82 -16.52 6.72 -11.02
CA ASP A 82 -15.18 6.29 -11.44
C ASP A 82 -14.09 6.83 -10.50
N ARG A 83 -13.13 5.96 -10.18
CA ARG A 83 -12.01 6.26 -9.26
C ARG A 83 -11.19 7.49 -9.63
N THR A 84 -11.11 7.87 -10.90
CA THR A 84 -10.29 8.99 -11.37
C THR A 84 -10.92 10.36 -11.14
N ILE A 85 -12.23 10.39 -10.88
CA ILE A 85 -12.99 11.63 -10.64
C ILE A 85 -13.66 11.65 -9.26
N PHE A 86 -13.59 10.55 -8.53
CA PHE A 86 -14.17 10.46 -7.21
C PHE A 86 -13.45 11.38 -6.23
N ASN A 87 -14.21 11.92 -5.28
CA ASN A 87 -13.70 12.79 -4.24
C ASN A 87 -14.10 12.21 -2.89
N ALA A 88 -13.14 11.57 -2.25
CA ALA A 88 -13.31 11.00 -0.92
C ALA A 88 -13.50 12.13 0.09
N ARG A 89 -14.63 12.10 0.80
CA ARG A 89 -14.94 13.03 1.89
C ARG A 89 -14.59 12.35 3.21
N VAL A 90 -13.41 12.68 3.72
CA VAL A 90 -12.85 12.03 4.92
C VAL A 90 -12.48 13.11 5.92
N ASP A 91 -13.04 13.06 7.12
CA ASP A 91 -12.65 14.00 8.18
C ASP A 91 -11.28 13.64 8.78
N GLY A 92 -10.73 14.54 9.59
CA GLY A 92 -9.39 14.35 10.16
C GLY A 92 -9.29 13.15 11.10
N ARG A 93 -10.39 12.78 11.79
CA ARG A 93 -10.42 11.63 12.69
C ARG A 93 -10.43 10.34 11.89
N ASP A 94 -11.34 10.19 10.93
CA ASP A 94 -11.44 8.99 10.10
C ASP A 94 -10.15 8.78 9.29
N MET A 95 -9.55 9.87 8.81
CA MET A 95 -8.23 9.79 8.18
C MET A 95 -7.18 9.22 9.13
N ALA A 96 -7.09 9.73 10.37
CA ALA A 96 -6.08 9.33 11.35
C ALA A 96 -6.31 7.93 11.93
N GLU A 97 -7.57 7.55 12.18
CA GLU A 97 -7.95 6.31 12.86
C GLU A 97 -8.18 5.14 11.89
N SER A 98 -8.61 5.41 10.64
CA SER A 98 -8.93 4.36 9.67
C SER A 98 -7.89 4.27 8.54
N TYR A 99 -7.67 5.37 7.79
CA TYR A 99 -6.93 5.30 6.52
C TYR A 99 -5.40 5.39 6.66
N LEU A 100 -4.90 6.16 7.62
CA LEU A 100 -3.46 6.36 7.83
C LEU A 100 -2.71 5.30 8.67
N PRO A 101 -3.32 4.53 9.59
CA PRO A 101 -2.57 3.59 10.42
C PRO A 101 -1.69 2.61 9.64
N ALA A 102 -2.21 2.01 8.57
CA ALA A 102 -1.45 1.06 7.75
C ALA A 102 -0.29 1.73 7.00
N PHE A 103 -0.48 2.96 6.49
CA PHE A 103 0.59 3.72 5.85
C PHE A 103 1.63 4.21 6.86
N HIS A 104 1.20 4.60 8.07
CA HIS A 104 2.09 4.96 9.16
C HIS A 104 2.97 3.76 9.55
N ALA A 105 2.37 2.58 9.73
CA ALA A 105 3.08 1.32 9.97
C ALA A 105 4.04 0.97 8.82
N CYS A 106 3.57 1.06 7.58
CA CYS A 106 4.38 0.83 6.38
C CYS A 106 5.66 1.70 6.34
N VAL A 107 5.53 2.99 6.63
CA VAL A 107 6.65 3.94 6.55
C VAL A 107 7.53 3.87 7.80
N LYS A 108 6.93 3.92 8.99
CA LYS A 108 7.67 4.08 10.25
C LYS A 108 8.23 2.77 10.78
N GLU A 109 7.48 1.67 10.66
CA GLU A 109 7.86 0.38 11.24
C GLU A 109 8.42 -0.59 10.21
N ALA A 110 7.79 -0.66 9.03
CA ALA A 110 8.18 -1.60 7.99
C ALA A 110 9.30 -1.09 7.08
N LYS A 111 9.50 0.23 7.05
CA LYS A 111 10.52 0.91 6.22
C LYS A 111 10.37 0.58 4.73
N ALA A 112 9.15 0.61 4.20
CA ALA A 112 8.94 0.45 2.76
C ALA A 112 9.73 1.50 1.98
N MET A 113 10.30 1.09 0.84
CA MET A 113 11.11 1.99 0.01
C MET A 113 10.27 2.99 -0.78
N HIS A 114 8.98 2.70 -1.00
CA HIS A 114 8.09 3.54 -1.81
C HIS A 114 6.68 3.63 -1.24
N VAL A 115 5.99 4.69 -1.64
CA VAL A 115 4.54 4.88 -1.49
C VAL A 115 3.99 5.33 -2.83
N MET A 116 2.83 4.81 -3.23
CA MET A 116 2.14 5.20 -4.47
C MET A 116 0.84 5.93 -4.11
N CYS A 117 0.60 7.08 -4.74
CA CYS A 117 -0.62 7.86 -4.52
C CYS A 117 -1.88 7.15 -5.06
N SER A 118 -3.03 7.53 -4.51
CA SER A 118 -4.34 7.17 -5.03
C SER A 118 -4.71 7.99 -6.27
N TYR A 119 -5.73 7.51 -6.99
CA TYR A 119 -6.27 8.20 -8.16
C TYR A 119 -7.24 9.32 -7.78
N ASN A 120 -8.01 9.11 -6.72
CA ASN A 120 -9.11 9.98 -6.33
C ASN A 120 -8.62 11.25 -5.63
N ALA A 121 -9.46 12.28 -5.65
CA ALA A 121 -9.29 13.43 -4.77
C ALA A 121 -9.66 13.06 -3.33
N ILE A 122 -9.09 13.80 -2.37
CA ILE A 122 -9.46 13.78 -0.95
C ILE A 122 -9.81 15.20 -0.54
N ASN A 123 -11.06 15.43 -0.15
CA ASN A 123 -11.57 16.75 0.23
C ASN A 123 -11.30 17.86 -0.82
N ASN A 124 -11.47 17.51 -2.10
CA ASN A 124 -11.21 18.35 -3.29
C ASN A 124 -9.72 18.60 -3.64
N ILE A 125 -8.78 17.86 -3.05
CA ILE A 125 -7.35 17.92 -3.38
C ILE A 125 -6.91 16.64 -4.06
#